data_AF-A0A842KGC6-F1
#
_entry.id   AF-A0A842KGC6-F1
#
_cell.length_a   1.000
_cell.length_b   1.000
_cell.length_c   1.000
_cell.angle_alpha   90.00
_cell.angle_beta   90.00
_cell.angle_gamma   90.00
#
_symmetry.space_group_name_H-M   'P 1'
#
loop_
_entity.id
_entity.type
_entity.pdbx_description
1 polymer ?
#
loop_
_entity_poly.entity_id
_entity_poly.type
_entity_poly.pdbx_seq_one_letter_code
_entity_poly.pdbx_strand_id
1 'polypeptide(L)'
;MKGKIVLVGLVILITTISTIKGENLSTSDVEPGDNIFADIAQSQPIPPSYGASEGFVLAAIEEGDIEEETHPIPPPYVEPGDIVFADEMPMKPIITGWDHAALYKGAGYVIEADPHMEKWTEEERISYPFNAASLHNKSYSGNEDYGRVEIDNMTEIFNSKAVAYKRVKGASPTLKKAAADFGVLRASRIWGNESNKPRPFDYLSCWVYRTKQVDDPDPNSLGFGYYCSELVWAAWMWATDNRIDLDPTPGAVWPTDIYISPYVEDCSPGDNNSSYVENCLPTDICNSSCAVNSSYTYNSSFAENCSSTDSYNSSFAENCS
;
A
#
# COMPACT_ATOMS: atom_id res chain seq x y z
N MET A 1 17.82 -10.62 -65.99
CA MET A 1 16.47 -10.27 -65.52
C MET A 1 16.61 -9.07 -64.58
N LYS A 2 16.02 -7.92 -64.93
CA LYS A 2 16.16 -6.66 -64.18
C LYS A 2 14.97 -6.56 -63.22
N GLY A 3 15.27 -6.47 -61.92
CA GLY A 3 14.30 -6.36 -60.84
C GLY A 3 13.60 -5.00 -60.80
N LYS A 4 12.39 -4.99 -60.23
CA LYS A 4 11.69 -3.79 -59.80
C LYS A 4 11.44 -3.89 -58.30
N ILE A 5 12.05 -2.98 -57.55
CA ILE A 5 11.74 -2.70 -56.15
C ILE A 5 10.63 -1.66 -56.16
N VAL A 6 9.54 -1.94 -55.44
CA VAL A 6 8.43 -0.98 -55.24
C VAL A 6 8.61 -0.36 -53.86
N LEU A 7 8.87 0.94 -53.84
CA LEU A 7 8.86 1.75 -52.61
C LEU A 7 7.41 2.20 -52.35
N VAL A 8 6.87 1.87 -51.17
CA VAL A 8 5.59 2.40 -50.69
C VAL A 8 5.89 3.58 -49.79
N GLY A 9 5.58 4.80 -50.25
CA GLY A 9 5.70 6.03 -49.48
C GLY A 9 4.49 6.22 -48.57
N LEU A 10 4.72 6.27 -47.27
CA LEU A 10 3.74 6.68 -46.26
C LEU A 10 3.64 8.21 -46.26
N VAL A 11 2.45 8.73 -46.57
CA VAL A 11 2.12 10.16 -46.48
C VAL A 11 1.41 10.39 -45.15
N ILE A 12 2.07 11.09 -44.23
CA ILE A 12 1.46 11.55 -42.97
C ILE A 12 0.82 12.92 -43.23
N LEU A 13 -0.50 12.96 -43.11
CA LEU A 13 -1.30 14.19 -43.20
C LEU A 13 -1.31 14.87 -41.83
N ILE A 14 -0.59 15.99 -41.70
CA ILE A 14 -0.66 16.86 -40.52
C ILE A 14 -1.73 17.91 -40.78
N THR A 15 -2.85 17.84 -40.07
CA THR A 15 -3.92 18.83 -40.12
C THR A 15 -3.64 19.93 -39.10
N THR A 16 -3.15 21.07 -39.56
CA THR A 16 -3.10 22.33 -38.80
C THR A 16 -4.50 22.92 -38.67
N ILE A 17 -4.96 23.17 -37.43
CA ILE A 17 -6.17 23.94 -37.13
C ILE A 17 -5.84 25.42 -37.22
N SER A 18 -6.50 26.12 -38.14
CA SER A 18 -6.41 27.57 -38.33
C SER A 18 -7.60 28.31 -37.71
N THR A 19 -7.25 29.29 -36.87
CA THR A 19 -7.83 30.64 -36.81
C THR A 19 -9.24 30.81 -36.26
N ILE A 20 -9.33 31.26 -35.00
CA ILE A 20 -10.47 32.04 -34.49
C ILE A 20 -10.14 33.53 -34.66
N LYS A 21 -11.06 34.23 -35.32
CA LYS A 21 -11.03 35.68 -35.58
C LYS A 21 -11.23 36.46 -34.28
N GLY A 22 -10.55 37.60 -34.22
CA GLY A 22 -10.50 38.46 -33.07
C GLY A 22 -11.78 39.27 -32.82
N GLU A 23 -11.92 39.64 -31.56
CA GLU A 23 -12.67 40.79 -31.12
C GLU A 23 -11.80 41.63 -30.18
N ASN A 24 -11.97 42.94 -30.33
CA ASN A 24 -11.15 44.01 -29.75
C ASN A 24 -11.21 44.02 -28.22
N LEU A 25 -10.05 44.06 -27.57
CA LEU A 25 -9.95 44.62 -26.22
C LEU A 25 -8.74 45.54 -26.09
N SER A 26 -9.07 46.73 -25.58
CA SER A 26 -8.27 47.90 -25.28
C SER A 26 -7.00 47.59 -24.47
N THR A 27 -5.87 48.11 -24.92
CA THR A 27 -4.61 48.18 -24.17
C THR A 27 -4.62 49.41 -23.28
N SER A 28 -4.72 49.21 -21.97
CA SER A 28 -4.27 50.17 -20.96
C SER A 28 -3.73 49.40 -19.75
N ASP A 29 -2.43 49.59 -19.51
CA ASP A 29 -1.75 49.61 -18.21
C ASP A 29 -1.80 48.37 -17.32
N VAL A 30 -0.73 47.55 -17.38
CA VAL A 30 -0.31 46.69 -16.26
C VAL A 30 1.21 46.70 -16.15
N GLU A 31 1.70 47.22 -15.01
CA GLU A 31 3.10 47.17 -14.58
C GLU A 31 3.51 45.74 -14.14
N PRO A 32 4.81 45.39 -14.19
CA PRO A 32 5.28 44.07 -13.80
C PRO A 32 5.65 44.02 -12.31
N GLY A 33 4.89 43.25 -11.53
CA GLY A 33 5.26 42.90 -10.17
C GLY A 33 4.11 42.22 -9.45
N ASP A 34 4.18 40.90 -9.30
CA ASP A 34 4.16 40.27 -7.98
C ASP A 34 4.09 38.74 -8.05
N ASN A 35 4.77 38.15 -7.07
CA ASN A 35 5.05 36.74 -6.88
C ASN A 35 3.78 35.91 -6.67
N ILE A 36 3.69 34.74 -7.33
CA ILE A 36 2.68 33.73 -7.02
C ILE A 36 3.40 32.50 -6.44
N PHE A 37 3.69 32.57 -5.15
CA PHE A 37 3.79 31.42 -4.25
C PHE A 37 2.98 31.80 -3.01
N ALA A 38 1.75 31.28 -2.91
CA ALA A 38 0.99 31.26 -1.66
C ALA A 38 -0.10 30.18 -1.74
N ASP A 39 0.05 29.21 -0.84
CA ASP A 39 -1.00 28.49 -0.09
C ASP A 39 -2.25 28.01 -0.82
N ILE A 40 -2.30 26.68 -1.03
CA ILE A 40 -3.54 25.92 -0.94
C ILE A 40 -3.26 24.69 -0.06
N ALA A 41 -3.39 24.86 1.25
CA ALA A 41 -3.68 23.76 2.17
C ALA A 41 -5.18 23.47 2.06
N GLN A 42 -5.56 22.46 1.28
CA GLN A 42 -6.92 21.92 1.27
C GLN A 42 -6.98 20.72 2.21
N SER A 43 -7.75 20.89 3.29
CA SER A 43 -8.21 19.83 4.18
C SER A 43 -8.97 18.76 3.38
N GLN A 44 -8.53 17.51 3.50
CA GLN A 44 -9.23 16.35 2.93
C GLN A 44 -10.59 16.14 3.62
N PRO A 45 -11.68 15.83 2.88
CA PRO A 45 -12.98 15.55 3.48
C PRO A 45 -13.02 14.17 4.14
N ILE A 46 -13.66 14.11 5.31
CA ILE A 46 -14.01 12.87 6.01
C ILE A 46 -15.07 12.12 5.18
N PRO A 47 -14.89 10.82 4.85
CA PRO A 47 -15.88 10.06 4.11
C PRO A 47 -17.15 9.77 4.95
N PRO A 48 -18.34 9.69 4.32
CA PRO A 48 -19.60 9.45 5.02
C PRO A 48 -19.71 8.00 5.54
N SER A 49 -20.28 7.84 6.74
CA SER A 49 -20.60 6.53 7.29
C SER A 49 -21.78 5.91 6.53
N TYR A 50 -21.59 4.76 5.91
CA TYR A 50 -22.67 3.99 5.29
C TYR A 50 -23.30 3.06 6.33
N GLY A 51 -24.59 3.27 6.61
CA GLY A 51 -25.40 2.36 7.41
C GLY A 51 -25.74 1.10 6.62
N ALA A 52 -25.44 -0.06 7.19
CA ALA A 52 -25.81 -1.36 6.63
C ALA A 52 -27.31 -1.62 6.85
N SER A 53 -28.05 -1.89 5.76
CA SER A 53 -29.37 -2.50 5.81
C SER A 53 -29.25 -3.99 5.49
N GLU A 54 -29.54 -4.85 6.46
CA GLU A 54 -29.53 -6.30 6.30
C GLU A 54 -30.75 -6.77 5.50
N GLY A 55 -30.51 -7.36 4.34
CA GLY A 55 -31.49 -8.14 3.58
C GLY A 55 -31.00 -9.58 3.48
N PHE A 56 -31.62 -10.49 4.24
CA PHE A 56 -31.26 -11.90 4.31
C PHE A 56 -31.94 -12.67 3.16
N VAL A 57 -31.17 -13.23 2.24
CA VAL A 57 -31.66 -14.15 1.18
C VAL A 57 -31.11 -15.55 1.49
N LEU A 58 -32.01 -16.47 1.85
CA LEU A 58 -31.70 -17.89 2.03
C LEU A 58 -31.78 -18.59 0.67
N ALA A 59 -30.62 -18.87 0.06
CA ALA A 59 -30.50 -19.82 -1.04
C ALA A 59 -30.13 -21.20 -0.48
N ALA A 60 -30.85 -22.24 -0.91
CA ALA A 60 -30.52 -23.62 -0.60
C ALA A 60 -29.26 -24.03 -1.39
N ILE A 61 -28.24 -24.52 -0.68
CA ILE A 61 -27.00 -25.01 -1.25
C ILE A 61 -27.12 -26.54 -1.34
N GLU A 62 -26.93 -27.09 -2.54
CA GLU A 62 -26.75 -28.53 -2.77
C GLU A 62 -25.44 -28.99 -2.11
N GLU A 63 -25.52 -30.03 -1.27
CA GLU A 63 -24.36 -30.67 -0.64
C GLU A 63 -23.58 -31.48 -1.70
N GLY A 64 -22.71 -30.80 -2.43
CA GLY A 64 -21.58 -31.43 -3.11
C GLY A 64 -20.46 -31.68 -2.11
N ASP A 65 -19.75 -32.79 -2.24
CA ASP A 65 -18.55 -33.10 -1.46
C ASP A 65 -17.53 -31.95 -1.60
N ILE A 66 -17.45 -31.10 -0.58
CA ILE A 66 -16.43 -30.05 -0.49
C ILE A 66 -15.15 -30.76 -0.06
N GLU A 67 -14.28 -31.05 -1.03
CA GLU A 67 -12.89 -31.34 -0.69
C GLU A 67 -12.35 -30.11 0.04
N GLU A 68 -12.10 -30.24 1.34
CA GLU A 68 -11.57 -29.18 2.19
C GLU A 68 -10.18 -28.84 1.65
N GLU A 69 -10.09 -27.75 0.89
CA GLU A 69 -8.84 -27.27 0.34
C GLU A 69 -7.93 -26.88 1.52
N THR A 70 -7.02 -27.79 1.88
CA THR A 70 -6.10 -27.59 2.98
C THR A 70 -5.08 -26.54 2.58
N HIS A 71 -5.38 -25.28 2.89
CA HIS A 71 -4.44 -24.18 2.65
C HIS A 71 -3.23 -24.34 3.59
N PRO A 72 -1.99 -24.17 3.10
CA PRO A 72 -0.84 -23.99 3.97
C PRO A 72 -1.15 -22.90 5.00
N ILE A 73 -1.19 -23.32 6.27
CA ILE A 73 -1.57 -22.45 7.38
C ILE A 73 -0.38 -21.51 7.61
N PRO A 74 -0.54 -20.19 7.42
CA PRO A 74 0.52 -19.26 7.77
C PRO A 74 0.90 -19.45 9.23
N PRO A 75 2.14 -19.17 9.62
CA PRO A 75 2.54 -19.35 11.00
C PRO A 75 1.57 -18.62 11.96
N PRO A 76 1.21 -19.21 13.11
CA PRO A 76 0.11 -18.72 13.95
C PRO A 76 0.37 -17.34 14.59
N TYR A 77 1.55 -16.76 14.37
CA TYR A 77 2.00 -15.48 14.91
C TYR A 77 1.92 -14.32 13.91
N VAL A 78 1.47 -14.57 12.67
CA VAL A 78 1.31 -13.53 11.63
C VAL A 78 -0.06 -12.86 11.80
N GLU A 79 -0.08 -11.53 11.78
CA GLU A 79 -1.27 -10.69 12.01
C GLU A 79 -1.61 -9.85 10.78
N PRO A 80 -2.89 -9.49 10.54
CA PRO A 80 -3.25 -8.61 9.43
C PRO A 80 -2.41 -7.33 9.44
N GLY A 81 -1.80 -6.98 8.30
CA GLY A 81 -0.86 -5.86 8.14
C GLY A 81 0.62 -6.25 8.23
N ASP A 82 0.96 -7.44 8.75
CA ASP A 82 2.31 -7.99 8.60
C ASP A 82 2.63 -8.19 7.10
N ILE A 83 3.91 -8.22 6.75
CA ILE A 83 4.39 -8.20 5.37
C ILE A 83 4.88 -9.60 4.99
N VAL A 84 4.38 -10.11 3.87
CA VAL A 84 4.80 -11.39 3.29
C VAL A 84 5.74 -11.08 2.12
N PHE A 85 6.89 -11.76 2.09
CA PHE A 85 7.85 -11.69 0.99
C PHE A 85 7.97 -13.06 0.33
N ALA A 86 8.12 -13.06 -0.99
CA ALA A 86 8.32 -14.27 -1.77
C ALA A 86 9.48 -14.10 -2.76
N ASP A 87 10.12 -15.23 -3.08
CA ASP A 87 11.06 -15.39 -4.19
C ASP A 87 10.39 -16.29 -5.23
N GLU A 88 9.67 -15.66 -6.15
CA GLU A 88 8.69 -16.30 -7.03
C GLU A 88 9.20 -16.51 -8.45
N MET A 89 10.10 -15.67 -8.95
CA MET A 89 10.32 -15.57 -10.39
C MET A 89 11.66 -16.18 -10.82
N PRO A 90 11.65 -17.35 -11.49
CA PRO A 90 12.87 -17.92 -12.07
C PRO A 90 13.48 -17.10 -13.23
N MET A 91 12.85 -16.00 -13.68
CA MET A 91 13.20 -15.32 -14.93
C MET A 91 13.44 -13.80 -14.85
N LYS A 92 13.71 -13.21 -13.69
CA LYS A 92 14.14 -11.80 -13.61
C LYS A 92 15.65 -11.70 -13.34
N PRO A 93 16.51 -11.57 -14.37
CA PRO A 93 17.96 -11.50 -14.17
C PRO A 93 18.45 -10.24 -13.42
N ILE A 94 17.56 -9.29 -13.13
CA ILE A 94 17.90 -7.99 -12.55
C ILE A 94 17.48 -7.89 -11.06
N ILE A 95 16.46 -8.64 -10.63
CA ILE A 95 16.02 -8.59 -9.23
C ILE A 95 16.76 -9.71 -8.48
N THR A 96 17.65 -9.33 -7.57
CA THR A 96 18.33 -10.26 -6.66
C THR A 96 17.67 -10.18 -5.29
N GLY A 97 17.29 -11.32 -4.71
CA GLY A 97 16.64 -11.38 -3.40
C GLY A 97 15.13 -11.55 -3.54
N TRP A 98 14.37 -10.86 -2.66
CA TRP A 98 12.92 -10.86 -2.72
C TRP A 98 12.43 -10.11 -3.96
N ASP A 99 11.56 -10.74 -4.74
CA ASP A 99 11.01 -10.19 -5.97
C ASP A 99 9.51 -9.88 -5.89
N HIS A 100 8.88 -10.29 -4.78
CA HIS A 100 7.50 -10.01 -4.48
C HIS A 100 7.29 -9.65 -3.00
N ALA A 101 6.31 -8.77 -2.75
CA ALA A 101 5.90 -8.36 -1.41
C ALA A 101 4.39 -8.10 -1.37
N ALA A 102 3.75 -8.54 -0.29
CA ALA A 102 2.32 -8.42 -0.08
C ALA A 102 2.01 -8.11 1.40
N LEU A 103 0.79 -7.61 1.67
CA LEU A 103 0.27 -7.48 3.03
C LEU A 103 -0.49 -8.75 3.42
N TYR A 104 -0.22 -9.31 4.59
CA TYR A 104 -1.08 -10.35 5.13
C TYR A 104 -2.43 -9.76 5.52
N LYS A 105 -3.51 -10.36 5.04
CA LYS A 105 -4.89 -9.93 5.35
C LYS A 105 -5.44 -10.63 6.59
N GLY A 106 -4.91 -11.80 6.94
CA GLY A 106 -5.51 -12.72 7.90
C GLY A 106 -6.18 -13.93 7.23
N ALA A 107 -6.38 -14.98 8.01
CA ALA A 107 -7.08 -16.21 7.59
C ALA A 107 -6.50 -16.88 6.33
N GLY A 108 -5.18 -16.81 6.11
CA GLY A 108 -4.54 -17.43 4.94
C GLY A 108 -4.66 -16.63 3.65
N TYR A 109 -5.07 -15.36 3.72
CA TYR A 109 -5.14 -14.46 2.57
C TYR A 109 -4.09 -13.36 2.63
N VAL A 110 -3.70 -12.89 1.46
CA VAL A 110 -2.84 -11.72 1.25
C VAL A 110 -3.58 -10.64 0.47
N ILE A 111 -3.04 -9.42 0.51
CA ILE A 111 -3.39 -8.33 -0.37
C ILE A 111 -2.13 -7.96 -1.13
N GLU A 112 -2.19 -8.01 -2.45
CA GLU A 112 -1.03 -7.83 -3.31
C GLU A 112 -1.38 -7.02 -4.55
N ALA A 113 -0.34 -6.54 -5.22
CA ALA A 113 -0.45 -6.16 -6.62
C ALA A 113 0.29 -7.22 -7.44
N ASP A 114 -0.44 -8.07 -8.15
CA ASP A 114 0.11 -9.13 -9.00
C ASP A 114 0.15 -8.64 -10.46
N PRO A 115 1.28 -8.78 -11.19
CA PRO A 115 1.32 -8.59 -12.64
C PRO A 115 0.56 -9.64 -13.48
N HIS A 116 0.15 -10.78 -12.90
CA HIS A 116 -0.46 -11.94 -13.57
C HIS A 116 0.33 -12.43 -14.80
N MET A 117 1.63 -12.67 -14.60
CA MET A 117 2.54 -13.07 -15.70
C MET A 117 2.14 -14.39 -16.37
N GLU A 118 1.35 -15.23 -15.71
CA GLU A 118 0.80 -16.47 -16.24
C GLU A 118 -0.24 -16.26 -17.35
N LYS A 119 -0.87 -15.08 -17.42
CA LYS A 119 -1.79 -14.72 -18.52
C LYS A 119 -1.08 -14.13 -19.73
N TRP A 120 0.18 -13.78 -19.61
CA TRP A 120 0.92 -13.12 -20.68
C TRP A 120 1.30 -14.11 -21.79
N THR A 121 1.35 -13.59 -23.01
CA THR A 121 1.97 -14.31 -24.13
C THR A 121 3.45 -14.57 -23.87
N GLU A 122 4.02 -15.55 -24.57
CA GLU A 122 5.47 -15.82 -24.49
C GLU A 122 6.31 -14.60 -24.91
N GLU A 123 5.89 -13.89 -25.96
CA GLU A 123 6.56 -12.66 -26.44
C GLU A 123 6.56 -11.57 -25.37
N GLU A 124 5.45 -11.39 -24.66
CA GLU A 124 5.35 -10.40 -23.59
C GLU A 124 6.26 -10.72 -22.40
N ARG A 125 6.35 -12.00 -22.01
CA ARG A 125 7.25 -12.44 -20.94
C ARG A 125 8.72 -12.27 -21.32
N ILE A 126 9.10 -12.63 -22.54
CA ILE A 126 10.48 -12.49 -23.02
C ILE A 126 10.89 -11.02 -23.15
N SER A 127 9.95 -10.15 -23.51
CA SER A 127 10.22 -8.72 -23.73
C SER A 127 10.20 -7.90 -22.44
N TYR A 128 9.83 -8.48 -21.30
CA TYR A 128 9.79 -7.79 -20.03
C TYR A 128 11.22 -7.54 -19.47
N PRO A 129 11.54 -6.33 -18.94
CA PRO A 129 10.65 -5.18 -18.70
C PRO A 129 10.59 -4.15 -19.85
N PHE A 130 11.19 -4.41 -21.01
CA PHE A 130 11.26 -3.44 -22.12
C PHE A 130 9.90 -3.09 -22.73
N ASN A 131 8.90 -3.96 -22.58
CA ASN A 131 7.51 -3.72 -22.99
C ASN A 131 6.61 -3.14 -21.88
N ALA A 132 7.16 -2.68 -20.75
CA ALA A 132 6.41 -2.18 -19.60
C ALA A 132 5.32 -1.16 -19.95
N ALA A 133 5.58 -0.22 -20.87
CA ALA A 133 4.58 0.75 -21.30
C ALA A 133 3.35 0.12 -21.98
N SER A 134 3.55 -0.95 -22.76
CA SER A 134 2.45 -1.68 -23.36
C SER A 134 1.64 -2.45 -22.31
N LEU A 135 2.30 -3.08 -21.34
CA LEU A 135 1.64 -3.82 -20.26
C LEU A 135 0.86 -2.86 -19.35
N HIS A 136 1.45 -1.70 -19.03
CA HIS A 136 0.80 -0.62 -18.28
C HIS A 136 -0.52 -0.20 -18.92
N ASN A 137 -0.52 0.12 -20.22
CA ASN A 137 -1.74 0.53 -20.92
C ASN A 137 -2.85 -0.52 -20.86
N LYS A 138 -2.50 -1.82 -20.87
CA LYS A 138 -3.47 -2.90 -20.75
C LYS A 138 -4.04 -2.97 -19.34
N SER A 139 -3.19 -2.96 -18.31
CA SER A 139 -3.65 -2.94 -16.92
C SER A 139 -4.52 -1.70 -16.63
N TYR A 140 -4.07 -0.51 -17.02
CA TYR A 140 -4.78 0.77 -16.85
C TYR A 140 -6.03 0.93 -17.74
N SER A 141 -6.25 0.05 -18.72
CA SER A 141 -7.56 -0.08 -19.39
C SER A 141 -8.59 -0.86 -18.53
N GLY A 142 -8.17 -1.31 -17.36
CA GLY A 142 -8.88 -2.20 -16.47
C GLY A 142 -8.99 -3.61 -17.02
N ASN A 143 -7.95 -4.09 -17.71
CA ASN A 143 -7.82 -5.49 -18.09
C ASN A 143 -7.10 -6.25 -16.96
N GLU A 144 -7.89 -6.98 -16.18
CA GLU A 144 -7.45 -7.70 -14.99
C GLU A 144 -6.45 -8.83 -15.30
N ASP A 145 -6.35 -9.32 -16.55
CA ASP A 145 -5.33 -10.29 -16.97
C ASP A 145 -3.91 -9.70 -17.04
N TYR A 146 -3.78 -8.37 -16.99
CA TYR A 146 -2.49 -7.67 -17.01
C TYR A 146 -2.13 -7.10 -15.65
N GLY A 147 -2.70 -7.68 -14.60
CA GLY A 147 -2.34 -7.36 -13.23
C GLY A 147 -3.22 -6.28 -12.61
N ARG A 148 -3.38 -6.40 -11.30
CA ARG A 148 -4.25 -5.59 -10.46
C ARG A 148 -3.84 -5.69 -9.00
N VAL A 149 -4.40 -4.81 -8.18
CA VAL A 149 -4.44 -5.01 -6.73
C VAL A 149 -5.56 -5.98 -6.40
N GLU A 150 -5.31 -6.98 -5.57
CA GLU A 150 -6.29 -8.00 -5.23
C GLU A 150 -6.09 -8.61 -3.86
N ILE A 151 -7.05 -9.47 -3.51
CA ILE A 151 -6.97 -10.33 -2.34
C ILE A 151 -6.85 -11.75 -2.87
N ASP A 152 -5.74 -12.40 -2.58
CA ASP A 152 -5.50 -13.78 -3.01
C ASP A 152 -5.24 -14.71 -1.83
N ASN A 153 -5.33 -16.00 -2.12
CA ASN A 153 -4.97 -17.07 -1.22
C ASN A 153 -3.45 -17.21 -1.16
N MET A 154 -2.91 -17.35 0.04
CA MET A 154 -1.47 -17.52 0.22
C MET A 154 -0.89 -18.78 -0.44
N THR A 155 -1.73 -19.74 -0.84
CA THR A 155 -1.28 -20.96 -1.53
C THR A 155 -0.44 -20.63 -2.76
N GLU A 156 -0.76 -19.56 -3.49
CA GLU A 156 0.05 -19.11 -4.62
C GLU A 156 1.47 -18.71 -4.18
N ILE A 157 1.56 -17.90 -3.11
CA ILE A 157 2.82 -17.49 -2.48
C ILE A 157 3.59 -18.65 -1.84
N PHE A 158 2.94 -19.74 -1.43
CA PHE A 158 3.64 -20.89 -0.86
C PHE A 158 4.28 -21.80 -1.91
N ASN A 159 3.92 -21.66 -3.19
CA ASN A 159 4.58 -22.37 -4.28
C ASN A 159 5.92 -21.74 -4.68
N SER A 160 6.28 -20.64 -4.03
CA SER A 160 7.50 -19.86 -4.22
C SER A 160 8.73 -20.58 -3.67
N LYS A 161 9.92 -20.22 -4.15
CA LYS A 161 11.17 -20.88 -3.72
C LYS A 161 11.49 -20.59 -2.26
N ALA A 162 11.11 -19.41 -1.80
CA ALA A 162 11.27 -18.97 -0.43
C ALA A 162 10.13 -18.01 -0.06
N VAL A 163 9.74 -18.04 1.22
CA VAL A 163 8.76 -17.13 1.81
C VAL A 163 9.31 -16.61 3.13
N ALA A 164 9.12 -15.34 3.42
CA ALA A 164 9.43 -14.74 4.71
C ALA A 164 8.32 -13.80 5.20
N TYR A 165 8.28 -13.61 6.52
CA TYR A 165 7.29 -12.79 7.20
C TYR A 165 8.00 -11.74 8.04
N LYS A 166 7.64 -10.47 7.82
CA LYS A 166 8.11 -9.36 8.64
C LYS A 166 6.94 -8.59 9.22
N ARG A 167 7.20 -7.84 10.29
CA ARG A 167 6.27 -6.84 10.81
C ARG A 167 6.94 -5.51 11.06
N VAL A 168 6.15 -4.44 11.06
CA VAL A 168 6.63 -3.12 11.45
C VAL A 168 6.80 -3.06 12.97
N LYS A 169 7.99 -2.69 13.41
CA LYS A 169 8.40 -2.62 14.82
C LYS A 169 7.52 -1.68 15.61
N GLY A 170 6.97 -2.19 16.71
CA GLY A 170 6.14 -1.40 17.63
C GLY A 170 4.80 -0.93 17.05
N ALA A 171 4.40 -1.40 15.86
CA ALA A 171 3.10 -1.06 15.29
C ALA A 171 1.97 -1.67 16.14
N SER A 172 1.03 -0.82 16.57
CA SER A 172 -0.16 -1.27 17.30
C SER A 172 -1.08 -2.10 16.40
N PRO A 173 -1.95 -2.96 16.97
CA PRO A 173 -2.95 -3.69 16.19
C PRO A 173 -3.81 -2.78 15.30
N THR A 174 -4.12 -1.56 15.77
CA THR A 174 -4.86 -0.56 15.00
C THR A 174 -4.11 -0.10 13.74
N LEU A 175 -2.80 0.18 13.84
CA LEU A 175 -1.99 0.59 12.70
C LEU A 175 -1.83 -0.55 11.69
N LYS A 176 -1.59 -1.77 12.18
CA LYS A 176 -1.52 -2.95 11.31
C LYS A 176 -2.82 -3.17 10.54
N LYS A 177 -3.96 -3.08 11.24
CA LYS A 177 -5.29 -3.15 10.61
C LYS A 177 -5.49 -2.01 9.60
N ALA A 178 -5.08 -0.79 9.91
CA ALA A 178 -5.20 0.35 8.98
C ALA A 178 -4.38 0.14 7.69
N ALA A 179 -3.17 -0.42 7.79
CA ALA A 179 -2.38 -0.79 6.61
C ALA A 179 -3.06 -1.88 5.78
N ALA A 180 -3.59 -2.93 6.42
CA ALA A 180 -4.36 -3.96 5.72
C ALA A 180 -5.63 -3.40 5.06
N ASP A 181 -6.39 -2.56 5.77
CA ASP A 181 -7.61 -1.92 5.25
C ASP A 181 -7.31 -1.02 4.05
N PHE A 182 -6.16 -0.33 4.04
CA PHE A 182 -5.71 0.45 2.88
C PHE A 182 -5.61 -0.44 1.64
N GLY A 183 -4.94 -1.58 1.76
CA GLY A 183 -4.81 -2.55 0.68
C GLY A 183 -6.16 -3.13 0.25
N VAL A 184 -6.99 -3.55 1.20
CA VAL A 184 -8.35 -4.07 0.92
C VAL A 184 -9.18 -3.07 0.12
N LEU A 185 -9.09 -1.78 0.45
CA LEU A 185 -9.79 -0.74 -0.29
C LEU A 185 -9.31 -0.64 -1.74
N ARG A 186 -8.00 -0.82 -2.02
CA ARG A 186 -7.46 -0.76 -3.39
C ARG A 186 -7.73 -2.05 -4.19
N ALA A 187 -7.82 -3.18 -3.49
CA ALA A 187 -8.30 -4.45 -4.04
C ALA A 187 -9.82 -4.46 -4.28
N SER A 188 -10.56 -3.54 -3.64
CA SER A 188 -12.00 -3.44 -3.86
C SER A 188 -12.30 -3.06 -5.30
N ARG A 189 -13.40 -3.58 -5.85
CA ARG A 189 -13.79 -3.37 -7.24
C ARG A 189 -14.39 -1.97 -7.47
N ILE A 190 -13.62 -0.94 -7.14
CA ILE A 190 -13.94 0.49 -7.25
C ILE A 190 -12.79 1.17 -8.01
N TRP A 191 -13.02 1.49 -9.29
CA TRP A 191 -12.05 2.18 -10.14
C TRP A 191 -12.40 3.66 -10.32
N GLY A 192 -11.82 4.56 -9.54
CA GLY A 192 -12.21 5.98 -9.58
C GLY A 192 -13.71 6.16 -9.29
N ASN A 193 -14.41 6.96 -10.11
CA ASN A 193 -15.83 7.23 -9.94
C ASN A 193 -16.76 6.23 -10.65
N GLU A 194 -16.24 5.31 -11.45
CA GLU A 194 -17.03 4.33 -12.20
C GLU A 194 -16.32 2.98 -12.33
N SER A 195 -17.10 1.91 -12.17
CA SER A 195 -16.81 0.51 -12.55
C SER A 195 -16.40 -0.48 -11.45
N ASN A 196 -16.88 -1.72 -11.67
CA ASN A 196 -16.65 -2.96 -10.93
C ASN A 196 -15.24 -3.52 -11.21
N LYS A 197 -14.20 -2.72 -10.99
CA LYS A 197 -12.80 -3.11 -11.25
C LYS A 197 -11.88 -2.66 -10.11
N PRO A 198 -10.89 -3.47 -9.72
CA PRO A 198 -9.90 -3.09 -8.72
C PRO A 198 -8.76 -2.27 -9.33
N ARG A 199 -7.95 -1.63 -8.50
CA ARG A 199 -6.84 -0.79 -8.99
C ARG A 199 -5.84 -1.58 -9.85
N PRO A 200 -5.22 -0.98 -10.87
CA PRO A 200 -4.32 -1.68 -11.79
C PRO A 200 -2.96 -1.95 -11.19
N PHE A 201 -2.23 -2.85 -11.84
CA PHE A 201 -0.79 -3.03 -11.64
C PHE A 201 0.00 -1.94 -12.37
N ASP A 202 0.94 -1.29 -11.68
CA ASP A 202 1.80 -0.26 -12.26
C ASP A 202 3.15 -0.80 -12.77
N TYR A 203 3.27 -0.91 -14.09
CA TYR A 203 4.51 -1.29 -14.76
C TYR A 203 5.51 -0.16 -14.98
N LEU A 204 5.11 1.11 -14.85
CA LEU A 204 5.94 2.25 -15.26
C LEU A 204 6.73 2.84 -14.09
N SER A 205 6.13 2.97 -12.90
CA SER A 205 6.82 3.58 -11.76
C SER A 205 8.07 2.81 -11.34
N CYS A 206 8.02 1.48 -11.32
CA CYS A 206 9.19 0.66 -10.97
C CYS A 206 10.32 0.72 -12.03
N TRP A 207 9.98 0.59 -13.32
CA TRP A 207 10.96 0.35 -14.38
C TRP A 207 11.40 1.58 -15.16
N VAL A 208 10.49 2.53 -15.37
CA VAL A 208 10.69 3.66 -16.30
C VAL A 208 10.92 4.95 -15.52
N TYR A 209 9.99 5.32 -14.65
CA TYR A 209 10.04 6.62 -13.98
C TYR A 209 10.82 6.59 -12.67
N ARG A 210 10.94 5.42 -12.04
CA ARG A 210 11.53 5.25 -10.70
C ARG A 210 10.87 6.21 -9.71
N THR A 211 9.56 6.16 -9.65
CA THR A 211 8.73 6.94 -8.74
C THR A 211 8.02 6.03 -7.75
N LYS A 212 7.53 6.64 -6.68
CA LYS A 212 6.60 6.01 -5.75
C LYS A 212 5.57 7.00 -5.26
N GLN A 213 4.34 6.55 -5.09
CA GLN A 213 3.20 7.39 -4.72
C GLN A 213 2.39 6.69 -3.63
N VAL A 214 2.01 7.42 -2.57
CA VAL A 214 1.21 6.84 -1.49
C VAL A 214 -0.19 6.54 -1.98
N ASP A 215 -0.86 7.50 -2.60
CA ASP A 215 -2.17 7.31 -3.21
C ASP A 215 -2.51 8.48 -4.14
N ASP A 216 -3.08 8.19 -5.30
CA ASP A 216 -3.72 9.17 -6.16
C ASP A 216 -5.12 8.65 -6.56
N PRO A 217 -6.20 9.43 -6.36
CA PRO A 217 -7.54 9.02 -6.74
C PRO A 217 -7.83 9.14 -8.26
N ASP A 218 -7.00 9.84 -9.05
CA ASP A 218 -7.21 9.98 -10.49
C ASP A 218 -6.81 8.70 -11.23
N PRO A 219 -7.75 7.95 -11.85
CA PRO A 219 -7.46 6.70 -12.56
C PRO A 219 -6.48 6.84 -13.74
N ASN A 220 -6.19 8.06 -14.18
CA ASN A 220 -5.25 8.32 -15.27
C ASN A 220 -3.83 8.68 -14.77
N SER A 221 -3.66 8.82 -13.45
CA SER A 221 -2.37 9.10 -12.84
C SER A 221 -1.58 7.81 -12.61
N LEU A 222 -0.24 7.91 -12.59
CA LEU A 222 0.60 6.77 -12.22
C LEU A 222 0.41 6.34 -10.76
N GLY A 223 0.03 7.26 -9.87
CA GLY A 223 -0.20 6.96 -8.45
C GLY A 223 -1.53 6.26 -8.17
N PHE A 224 -2.31 5.97 -9.21
CA PHE A 224 -3.55 5.24 -9.06
C PHE A 224 -3.30 3.74 -8.90
N GLY A 225 -2.51 3.15 -9.77
CA GLY A 225 -2.08 1.75 -9.68
C GLY A 225 -0.91 1.56 -8.74
N TYR A 226 -0.57 0.30 -8.51
CA TYR A 226 0.55 -0.09 -7.63
C TYR A 226 1.31 -1.25 -8.26
N TYR A 227 2.63 -1.31 -8.03
CA TYR A 227 3.34 -2.58 -8.08
C TYR A 227 3.48 -3.17 -6.67
N CYS A 228 3.88 -4.43 -6.56
CA CYS A 228 3.78 -5.23 -5.33
C CYS A 228 4.37 -4.52 -4.08
N SER A 229 5.64 -4.13 -4.13
CA SER A 229 6.30 -3.44 -3.01
C SER A 229 5.81 -2.02 -2.78
N GLU A 230 5.38 -1.31 -3.82
CA GLU A 230 4.79 0.03 -3.65
C GLU A 230 3.49 -0.02 -2.86
N LEU A 231 2.62 -1.01 -3.12
CA LEU A 231 1.39 -1.19 -2.35
C LEU A 231 1.68 -1.36 -0.85
N VAL A 232 2.67 -2.18 -0.51
CA VAL A 232 3.08 -2.41 0.89
C VAL A 232 3.63 -1.13 1.52
N TRP A 233 4.51 -0.42 0.82
CA TRP A 233 5.08 0.84 1.30
C TRP A 233 4.00 1.92 1.46
N ALA A 234 3.14 2.10 0.46
CA ALA A 234 2.04 3.05 0.47
C ALA A 234 1.06 2.79 1.62
N ALA A 235 0.72 1.54 1.88
CA ALA A 235 -0.16 1.17 2.98
C ALA A 235 0.39 1.60 4.34
N TRP A 236 1.69 1.39 4.58
CA TRP A 236 2.34 1.78 5.82
C TRP A 236 2.60 3.28 5.94
N MET A 237 2.95 3.94 4.84
CA MET A 237 2.99 5.41 4.78
C MET A 237 1.63 6.01 5.13
N TRP A 238 0.55 5.51 4.54
CA TRP A 238 -0.81 5.98 4.81
C TRP A 238 -1.24 5.70 6.25
N ALA A 239 -1.08 4.46 6.72
CA ALA A 239 -1.52 4.05 8.05
C ALA A 239 -0.83 4.83 9.17
N THR A 240 0.41 5.27 8.93
CA THR A 240 1.22 5.97 9.93
C THR A 240 1.24 7.47 9.75
N ASP A 241 0.48 8.03 8.81
CA ASP A 241 0.52 9.45 8.44
C ASP A 241 1.96 9.91 8.12
N ASN A 242 2.61 9.16 7.23
CA ASN A 242 3.99 9.38 6.76
C ASN A 242 5.09 9.30 7.84
N ARG A 243 4.82 8.68 8.99
CA ARG A 243 5.80 8.57 10.09
C ARG A 243 6.74 7.37 9.97
N ILE A 244 6.31 6.30 9.30
CA ILE A 244 7.14 5.11 9.06
C ILE A 244 7.34 4.95 7.55
N ASP A 245 8.52 5.34 7.09
CA ASP A 245 8.96 5.14 5.72
C ASP A 245 9.79 3.86 5.62
N LEU A 246 9.17 2.79 5.10
CA LEU A 246 9.82 1.49 4.97
C LEU A 246 10.94 1.49 3.94
N ASP A 247 10.94 2.45 3.01
CA ASP A 247 11.99 2.67 2.03
C ASP A 247 12.26 4.18 1.95
N PRO A 248 13.22 4.72 2.71
CA PRO A 248 13.51 6.16 2.67
C PRO A 248 14.26 6.60 1.41
N THR A 249 14.62 5.68 0.52
CA THR A 249 15.38 6.04 -0.69
C THR A 249 14.48 6.70 -1.73
N PRO A 250 14.95 7.72 -2.46
CA PRO A 250 14.19 8.25 -3.57
C PRO A 250 14.18 7.22 -4.70
N GLY A 251 13.02 6.96 -5.30
CA GLY A 251 12.95 6.03 -6.43
C GLY A 251 11.75 5.10 -6.37
N ALA A 252 11.91 3.97 -7.08
CA ALA A 252 11.05 2.81 -6.93
C ALA A 252 11.37 2.09 -5.60
N VAL A 253 10.34 1.52 -4.99
CA VAL A 253 10.43 0.71 -3.77
C VAL A 253 10.77 -0.72 -4.15
N TRP A 254 11.89 -1.29 -3.74
CA TRP A 254 12.15 -2.71 -4.00
C TRP A 254 11.70 -3.57 -2.81
N PRO A 255 11.16 -4.79 -3.03
CA PRO A 255 10.84 -5.69 -1.92
C PRO A 255 12.01 -5.91 -0.97
N THR A 256 13.23 -6.01 -1.52
CA THR A 256 14.44 -6.16 -0.72
C THR A 256 14.71 -4.95 0.18
N ASP A 257 14.39 -3.72 -0.24
CA ASP A 257 14.59 -2.52 0.57
C ASP A 257 13.64 -2.50 1.78
N ILE A 258 12.38 -2.89 1.57
CA ILE A 258 11.41 -3.08 2.67
C ILE A 258 11.90 -4.17 3.62
N TYR A 259 12.37 -5.31 3.08
CA TYR A 259 12.79 -6.46 3.88
C TYR A 259 13.96 -6.16 4.84
N ILE A 260 14.92 -5.33 4.40
CA ILE A 260 16.08 -4.92 5.21
C ILE A 260 15.84 -3.63 5.99
N SER A 261 14.64 -3.03 5.88
CA SER A 261 14.30 -1.78 6.51
C SER A 261 14.53 -1.84 8.03
N PRO A 262 15.13 -0.81 8.66
CA PRO A 262 15.31 -0.79 10.10
C PRO A 262 13.98 -0.76 10.86
N TYR A 263 12.87 -0.45 10.18
CA TYR A 263 11.53 -0.42 10.75
C TYR A 263 10.83 -1.77 10.79
N VAL A 264 11.42 -2.83 10.20
CA VAL A 264 10.81 -4.17 10.22
C VAL A 264 11.62 -5.17 11.04
N GLU A 265 10.94 -6.16 11.58
CA GLU A 265 11.50 -7.31 12.31
C GLU A 265 10.87 -8.62 11.84
N ASP A 266 11.55 -9.74 12.07
CA ASP A 266 11.02 -11.07 11.76
C ASP A 266 9.80 -11.37 12.62
N CYS A 267 8.73 -11.87 12.00
CA CYS A 267 7.61 -12.40 12.77
C CYS A 267 8.08 -13.67 13.50
N SER A 268 8.05 -13.68 14.83
CA SER A 268 8.58 -14.78 15.64
C SER A 268 7.50 -15.46 16.48
N PRO A 269 7.54 -16.81 16.64
CA PRO A 269 6.69 -17.54 17.57
C PRO A 269 7.08 -17.20 19.02
N GLY A 270 6.50 -16.13 19.55
CA GLY A 270 6.84 -15.58 20.87
C GLY A 270 6.39 -14.12 21.05
N ASP A 271 6.13 -13.41 19.95
CA ASP A 271 5.73 -11.99 19.97
C ASP A 271 4.27 -11.75 20.33
N ASN A 272 3.54 -12.78 20.76
CA ASN A 272 2.15 -12.71 21.24
C ASN A 272 2.03 -11.95 22.58
N ASN A 273 3.06 -11.21 22.97
CA ASN A 273 3.07 -10.40 24.17
C ASN A 273 2.27 -9.12 23.93
N SER A 274 0.93 -9.30 23.95
CA SER A 274 -0.13 -8.30 24.14
C SER A 274 0.03 -7.47 25.43
N SER A 275 1.24 -7.37 26.00
CA SER A 275 1.59 -6.52 27.12
C SER A 275 2.38 -5.28 26.70
N TYR A 276 2.44 -4.94 25.40
CA TYR A 276 2.80 -3.60 24.98
C TYR A 276 1.74 -2.62 25.49
N VAL A 277 1.95 -2.17 26.72
CA VAL A 277 1.43 -0.94 27.28
C VAL A 277 1.65 0.13 26.22
N GLU A 278 0.58 0.83 25.83
CA GLU A 278 0.62 2.01 24.99
C GLU A 278 1.62 3.01 25.58
N ASN A 279 2.89 2.92 25.18
CA ASN A 279 3.82 4.01 25.34
C ASN A 279 3.50 4.96 24.19
N CYS A 280 2.63 5.93 24.49
CA CYS A 280 2.36 7.07 23.63
C CYS A 280 3.68 7.60 23.06
N LEU A 281 3.70 7.84 21.75
CA LEU A 281 4.83 8.50 21.11
C LEU A 281 5.06 9.88 21.78
N PRO A 282 6.30 10.40 21.87
CA PRO A 282 6.63 11.62 22.62
C PRO A 282 6.03 12.95 22.09
N THR A 283 5.01 12.93 21.24
CA THR A 283 4.39 14.14 20.66
C THR A 283 2.89 14.26 20.90
N ASP A 284 2.26 13.29 21.57
CA ASP A 284 0.85 13.44 21.92
C ASP A 284 0.71 14.31 23.17
N ILE A 285 0.40 15.58 22.93
CA ILE A 285 -0.08 16.52 23.95
C ILE A 285 -1.32 15.89 24.59
N CYS A 286 -1.14 15.42 25.83
CA CYS A 286 -2.20 14.95 26.70
C CYS A 286 -3.34 15.97 26.77
N ASN A 287 -4.46 15.70 26.08
CA ASN A 287 -5.76 16.16 26.53
C ASN A 287 -6.39 15.03 27.35
N SER A 288 -6.46 15.28 28.65
CA SER A 288 -6.90 14.39 29.70
C SER A 288 -8.37 13.96 29.54
N SER A 289 -8.61 12.68 29.23
CA SER A 289 -9.80 11.94 29.70
C SER A 289 -9.89 10.51 29.12
N CYS A 290 -9.04 9.59 29.57
CA CYS A 290 -9.36 8.16 29.51
C CYS A 290 -9.29 7.58 30.92
N ALA A 291 -10.46 7.51 31.53
CA ALA A 291 -10.69 6.84 32.80
C ALA A 291 -10.45 5.33 32.64
N VAL A 292 -9.63 4.80 33.54
CA VAL A 292 -9.39 3.38 33.76
C VAL A 292 -10.69 2.73 34.24
N ASN A 293 -11.14 1.69 33.55
CA ASN A 293 -12.08 0.73 34.13
C ASN A 293 -11.69 -0.68 33.69
N SER A 294 -10.77 -1.29 34.44
CA SER A 294 -10.52 -2.73 34.40
C SER A 294 -10.58 -3.28 35.82
N SER A 295 -11.74 -3.79 36.22
CA SER A 295 -11.88 -4.62 37.41
C SER A 295 -11.82 -6.08 37.01
N TYR A 296 -10.63 -6.68 37.06
CA TYR A 296 -10.45 -8.12 37.24
C TYR A 296 -9.68 -8.34 38.55
N THR A 297 -10.41 -8.74 39.58
CA THR A 297 -9.86 -9.22 40.85
C THR A 297 -9.16 -10.55 40.64
N TYR A 298 -7.85 -10.59 40.87
CA TYR A 298 -7.15 -11.83 41.19
C TYR A 298 -6.65 -11.76 42.64
N ASN A 299 -7.08 -12.75 43.40
CA ASN A 299 -6.83 -12.90 44.83
C ASN A 299 -5.59 -13.81 44.96
N SER A 300 -4.47 -13.30 45.47
CA SER A 300 -3.52 -14.17 46.18
C SER A 300 -2.67 -13.35 47.13
N SER A 301 -2.71 -13.82 48.37
CA SER A 301 -1.99 -13.38 49.55
C SER A 301 -0.48 -13.39 49.37
N PHE A 302 0.18 -12.27 49.65
CA PHE A 302 1.47 -12.28 50.34
C PHE A 302 1.61 -11.01 51.17
N ALA A 303 1.61 -11.19 52.49
CA ALA A 303 1.99 -10.18 53.46
C ALA A 303 3.51 -10.23 53.64
N GLU A 304 4.19 -9.09 53.59
CA GLU A 304 4.86 -8.47 54.74
C GLU A 304 5.91 -7.43 54.32
N ASN A 305 5.82 -6.30 55.02
CA ASN A 305 6.90 -5.42 55.49
C ASN A 305 7.80 -4.68 54.48
N CYS A 306 7.58 -3.37 54.37
CA CYS A 306 8.57 -2.37 54.79
C CYS A 306 7.90 -1.01 55.05
N SER A 307 8.01 -0.57 56.30
CA SER A 307 7.61 0.73 56.84
C SER A 307 8.72 1.78 56.73
N SER A 308 8.35 3.02 57.03
CA SER A 308 9.15 4.25 57.30
C SER A 308 9.57 5.04 56.07
N THR A 309 8.86 6.11 55.72
CA THR A 309 9.04 7.51 56.20
C THR A 309 10.48 8.00 56.06
N ASP A 310 10.71 8.93 55.14
CA ASP A 310 11.39 10.19 55.48
C ASP A 310 11.05 11.32 54.52
N SER A 311 10.94 12.49 55.13
CA SER A 311 10.56 13.79 54.63
C SER A 311 11.77 14.67 54.29
N TYR A 312 11.50 15.76 53.54
CA TYR A 312 12.34 16.94 53.28
C TYR A 312 13.50 16.82 52.29
N ASN A 313 13.43 17.59 51.19
CA ASN A 313 14.14 18.87 51.14
C ASN A 313 13.61 19.81 50.05
N SER A 314 13.55 21.09 50.40
CA SER A 314 13.15 22.24 49.59
C SER A 314 14.37 22.95 48.97
N SER A 315 14.10 23.95 48.12
CA SER A 315 15.01 24.87 47.41
C SER A 315 15.57 24.30 46.08
N PHE A 316 15.51 24.98 44.94
CA PHE A 316 15.80 26.39 44.68
C PHE A 316 14.95 26.93 43.51
N ALA A 317 14.58 28.21 43.60
CA ALA A 317 13.99 29.02 42.54
C ALA A 317 15.07 29.60 41.61
N GLU A 318 14.63 30.31 40.55
CA GLU A 318 15.33 31.10 39.51
C GLU A 318 15.31 30.42 38.12
N ASN A 319 14.96 31.07 37.02
CA ASN A 319 14.53 32.44 36.73
C ASN A 319 13.70 32.42 35.43
N CYS A 320 12.72 33.30 35.33
CA CYS A 320 12.09 33.67 34.07
C CYS A 320 13.03 34.53 33.22
N SER A 321 13.08 34.26 31.92
CA SER A 321 13.32 35.21 30.82
C SER A 321 12.65 34.64 29.58
#